data_AF-A0A972BQC1-F1
#
_entry.id   AF-A0A972BQC1-F1
#
_cell.length_a   1.000
_cell.length_b   1.000
_cell.length_c   1.000
_cell.angle_alpha   90.00
_cell.angle_beta   90.00
_cell.angle_gamma   90.00
#
_symmetry.space_group_name_H-M   'P 1'
#
loop_
_entity.id
_entity.type
_entity.pdbx_description
1 polymer ?
#
loop_
_entity_poly.entity_id
_entity_poly.type
_entity_poly.pdbx_seq_one_letter_code
_entity_poly.pdbx_strand_id
1 'polypeptide(L)'
;MNIACIHASLAPALTALGHQCLCLAPSSGVIALAPLLNGFVPDLIIQQETLGPRTLIADLQHFSCPKVFWSIDTHLNSFWQIYYARLFDLVCSTQKHWAAWLHAQGIAQTLWLPWFGSKRSAPAWDTRAQALCFVGRLTAERPVRQWFVDWLTHLVPLRTYQDLSHEAMLSCYDNSQIVPNEAIFGEVNFRLFEAGSCGCALISPALGHVEELFTPGTEVLLFHDGAELAFWVRRLLNKPQQARLLGLHMRQRICSEHLPEHRAQALLAALARSTRSAAHGSEAARAWWLTLEQLWSADRIQITGPALERAFFSLPLSEDVLAALVRCTANSSRNDFLRLAVPVVQ
;
A
#
# COMPACT_ATOMS: atom_id res chain seq x y z
N MET A 1 13.54 3.29 21.68
CA MET A 1 13.94 3.71 20.33
C MET A 1 13.21 4.98 19.97
N ASN A 2 13.95 5.90 19.37
CA ASN A 2 13.45 7.09 18.70
C ASN A 2 13.10 6.70 17.26
N ILE A 3 11.83 6.76 16.88
CA ILE A 3 11.35 6.31 15.56
C ILE A 3 10.84 7.52 14.77
N ALA A 4 11.49 7.84 13.65
CA ALA A 4 10.95 8.79 12.68
C ALA A 4 9.91 8.08 11.80
N CYS A 5 8.65 8.51 11.89
CA CYS A 5 7.50 7.92 11.25
C CYS A 5 6.99 8.83 10.13
N ILE A 6 7.36 8.54 8.87
CA ILE A 6 6.96 9.32 7.70
C ILE A 6 5.68 8.71 7.12
N HIS A 7 4.56 9.42 7.26
CA HIS A 7 3.22 8.97 6.89
C HIS A 7 2.79 7.62 7.52
N ALA A 8 3.51 7.15 8.54
CA ALA A 8 3.35 5.80 9.07
C ALA A 8 2.14 5.68 10.00
N SER A 9 1.12 4.98 9.53
CA SER A 9 -0.12 4.72 10.27
C SER A 9 0.06 3.85 11.52
N LEU A 10 1.22 3.20 11.68
CA LEU A 10 1.58 2.42 12.88
C LEU A 10 2.15 3.27 14.03
N ALA A 11 2.39 4.57 13.84
CA ALA A 11 3.02 5.39 14.88
C ALA A 11 2.29 5.36 16.24
N PRO A 12 0.94 5.38 16.31
CA PRO A 12 0.24 5.24 17.59
C PRO A 12 0.51 3.89 18.28
N ALA A 13 0.53 2.79 17.52
CA ALA A 13 0.80 1.46 18.05
C ALA A 13 2.25 1.30 18.51
N LEU A 14 3.21 1.85 17.76
CA LEU A 14 4.62 1.90 18.15
C LEU A 14 4.82 2.71 19.44
N THR A 15 4.07 3.80 19.59
CA THR A 15 4.08 4.62 20.81
C THR A 15 3.52 3.85 22.01
N ALA A 16 2.41 3.11 21.81
CA ALA A 16 1.83 2.25 22.84
C ALA A 16 2.77 1.10 23.26
N LEU A 17 3.69 0.67 22.39
CA LEU A 17 4.76 -0.28 22.69
C LEU A 17 5.96 0.36 23.41
N GLY A 18 5.90 1.65 23.75
CA GLY A 18 6.94 2.35 24.51
C GLY A 18 8.04 3.02 23.68
N HIS A 19 7.83 3.20 22.37
CA HIS A 19 8.77 3.92 21.51
C HIS A 19 8.43 5.42 21.43
N GLN A 20 9.46 6.25 21.31
CA GLN A 20 9.28 7.68 21.07
C GLN A 20 9.14 7.91 19.56
N CYS A 21 7.92 8.19 19.09
CA CYS A 21 7.65 8.38 17.66
C CYS A 21 7.58 9.87 17.28
N LEU A 22 8.36 10.28 16.29
CA LEU A 22 8.21 11.56 15.61
C LEU A 22 7.39 11.34 14.33
N CYS A 23 6.12 11.74 14.35
CA CYS A 23 5.22 11.63 13.20
C CYS A 23 5.42 12.80 12.24
N LEU A 24 5.83 12.51 11.01
CA LEU A 24 6.05 13.48 9.95
C LEU A 24 5.09 13.20 8.80
N ALA A 25 4.42 14.25 8.31
CA ALA A 25 3.57 14.19 7.13
C ALA A 25 4.02 15.27 6.12
N PRO A 26 5.24 15.16 5.56
CA PRO A 26 5.73 16.14 4.60
C PRO A 26 4.88 16.16 3.33
N SER A 27 4.99 17.26 2.57
CA SER A 27 4.36 17.38 1.26
C SER A 27 4.84 16.28 0.30
N SER A 28 4.03 16.00 -0.71
CA SER A 28 4.44 15.14 -1.82
C SER A 28 5.57 15.76 -2.64
N GLY A 29 6.34 14.90 -3.31
CA GLY A 29 7.50 15.24 -4.10
C GLY A 29 8.77 14.63 -3.51
N VAL A 30 9.90 15.12 -3.99
CA VAL A 30 11.22 14.82 -3.42
C VAL A 30 11.45 15.73 -2.23
N ILE A 31 11.74 15.16 -1.07
CA ILE A 31 12.02 15.88 0.16
C ILE A 31 13.35 15.43 0.77
N ALA A 32 13.96 16.31 1.57
CA ALA A 32 15.04 15.96 2.47
C ALA A 32 14.47 15.78 3.88
N LEU A 33 14.75 14.65 4.51
CA LEU A 33 14.27 14.31 5.85
C LEU A 33 15.08 15.03 6.94
N ALA A 34 16.39 15.22 6.77
CA ALA A 34 17.25 15.76 7.82
C ALA A 34 16.78 17.12 8.39
N PRO A 35 16.35 18.11 7.57
CA PRO A 35 15.81 19.36 8.09
C PRO A 35 14.50 19.18 8.87
N LEU A 36 13.68 18.18 8.52
CA LEU A 36 12.38 17.92 9.14
C LEU A 36 12.49 17.27 10.52
N LEU A 37 13.63 16.65 10.83
CA LEU A 37 13.86 16.03 12.13
C LEU A 37 14.06 17.05 13.25
N ASN A 38 14.48 18.28 12.94
CA ASN A 38 14.64 19.38 13.90
C ASN A 38 15.39 18.96 15.19
N GLY A 39 16.55 18.32 15.03
CA GLY A 39 17.38 17.83 16.14
C GLY A 39 16.98 16.46 16.71
N PHE A 40 15.88 15.85 16.23
CA PHE A 40 15.54 14.47 16.56
C PHE A 40 16.53 13.50 15.92
N VAL A 41 17.11 12.61 16.71
CA VAL A 41 18.05 11.58 16.24
C VAL A 41 17.34 10.23 16.21
N PRO A 42 16.97 9.71 15.02
CA PRO A 42 16.22 8.46 14.91
C PRO A 42 17.14 7.23 15.08
N ASP A 43 16.69 6.30 15.93
CA ASP A 43 17.20 4.93 15.98
C ASP A 43 16.60 4.06 14.86
N LEU A 44 15.49 4.51 14.25
CA LEU A 44 14.77 3.82 13.19
C LEU A 44 13.99 4.85 12.34
N ILE A 45 14.01 4.68 11.03
CA ILE A 45 13.16 5.41 10.09
C ILE A 45 12.13 4.44 9.51
N ILE A 46 10.84 4.78 9.60
CA ILE A 46 9.75 4.05 8.95
C ILE A 46 9.05 5.00 8.00
N GLN A 47 9.05 4.67 6.73
CA GLN A 47 8.25 5.34 5.73
C GLN A 47 7.13 4.40 5.27
N GLN A 48 5.89 4.87 5.36
CA GLN A 48 4.76 4.23 4.68
C GLN A 48 4.49 4.96 3.37
N GLU A 49 4.24 4.21 2.30
CA GLU A 49 3.78 4.78 1.04
C GLU A 49 2.42 5.51 1.21
N THR A 50 2.30 6.67 0.59
CA THR A 50 1.05 7.42 0.50
C THR A 50 0.28 7.06 -0.76
N LEU A 51 -1.03 6.82 -0.60
CA LEU A 51 -1.95 6.56 -1.71
C LEU A 51 -2.38 7.87 -2.37
N GLY A 52 -1.54 8.40 -3.25
CA GLY A 52 -1.75 9.70 -3.89
C GLY A 52 -0.44 10.33 -4.38
N PRO A 53 -0.31 11.67 -4.34
CA PRO A 53 0.97 12.34 -4.58
C PRO A 53 2.04 11.76 -3.65
N ARG A 54 3.10 11.19 -4.24
CA ARG A 54 4.12 10.38 -3.54
C ARG A 54 5.09 11.27 -2.80
N THR A 55 5.59 10.82 -1.66
CA THR A 55 6.74 11.43 -0.97
C THR A 55 7.95 10.52 -1.16
N LEU A 56 9.05 11.06 -1.70
CA LEU A 56 10.34 10.38 -1.83
C LEU A 56 11.39 11.11 -0.98
N ILE A 57 12.13 10.35 -0.19
CA ILE A 57 13.18 10.87 0.70
C ILE A 57 14.54 10.76 0.00
N ALA A 58 15.15 11.91 -0.32
CA ALA A 58 16.38 11.99 -1.11
C ALA A 58 17.67 11.73 -0.30
N ASP A 59 17.63 11.95 1.01
CA ASP A 59 18.79 11.97 1.89
C ASP A 59 18.86 10.76 2.82
N LEU A 60 18.15 9.66 2.50
CA LEU A 60 18.17 8.40 3.28
C LEU A 60 19.58 7.87 3.54
N GLN A 61 20.50 8.10 2.61
CA GLN A 61 21.91 7.69 2.71
C GLN A 61 22.70 8.39 3.84
N HIS A 62 22.22 9.53 4.34
CA HIS A 62 22.87 10.24 5.45
C HIS A 62 22.53 9.62 6.81
N PHE A 63 21.57 8.69 6.86
CA PHE A 63 21.12 8.07 8.10
C PHE A 63 21.75 6.68 8.28
N SER A 64 22.52 6.55 9.36
CA SER A 64 23.15 5.28 9.74
C SER A 64 22.17 4.31 10.41
N CYS A 65 20.99 4.74 10.85
CA CYS A 65 19.97 3.90 11.47
C CYS A 65 19.19 3.04 10.46
N PRO A 66 18.52 1.95 10.90
CA PRO A 66 17.75 1.09 10.02
C PRO A 66 16.58 1.84 9.41
N LYS A 67 16.24 1.47 8.18
CA LYS A 67 15.18 2.10 7.38
C LYS A 67 14.19 1.06 6.92
N VAL A 68 12.90 1.31 7.14
CA VAL A 68 11.80 0.46 6.72
C VAL A 68 10.94 1.20 5.69
N PHE A 69 10.63 0.54 4.58
CA PHE A 69 9.64 1.02 3.62
C PHE A 69 8.44 0.09 3.60
N TRP A 70 7.28 0.60 3.96
CA TRP A 70 6.03 -0.12 3.80
C TRP A 70 5.38 0.27 2.47
N SER A 71 5.66 -0.57 1.46
CA SER A 71 5.01 -0.51 0.16
C SER A 71 3.56 -1.00 0.31
N ILE A 72 2.63 -0.20 -0.18
CA ILE A 72 1.21 -0.43 -0.02
C ILE A 72 0.62 -1.00 -1.30
N ASP A 73 0.68 -0.23 -2.38
CA ASP A 73 0.07 -0.58 -3.68
C ASP A 73 1.13 -1.16 -4.60
N THR A 74 1.90 -2.16 -4.11
CA THR A 74 2.98 -2.79 -4.89
C THR A 74 2.48 -3.27 -6.25
N HIS A 75 1.25 -3.78 -6.30
CA HIS A 75 0.59 -4.23 -7.52
C HIS A 75 0.43 -3.15 -8.61
N LEU A 76 0.38 -1.87 -8.23
CA LEU A 76 0.29 -0.73 -9.17
C LEU A 76 1.61 0.01 -9.34
N ASN A 77 2.53 -0.17 -8.40
CA ASN A 77 3.69 0.71 -8.22
C ASN A 77 5.03 -0.04 -8.28
N SER A 78 5.03 -1.34 -8.51
CA SER A 78 6.23 -2.17 -8.59
C SER A 78 7.28 -1.60 -9.54
N PHE A 79 6.87 -1.02 -10.67
CA PHE A 79 7.77 -0.46 -11.69
C PHE A 79 8.80 0.54 -11.16
N TRP A 80 8.47 1.35 -10.16
CA TRP A 80 9.43 2.27 -9.51
C TRP A 80 9.85 1.78 -8.12
N GLN A 81 8.96 1.08 -7.42
CA GLN A 81 9.23 0.61 -6.06
C GLN A 81 10.38 -0.39 -6.01
N ILE A 82 10.62 -1.20 -7.06
CA ILE A 82 11.78 -2.10 -7.10
C ILE A 82 13.12 -1.39 -6.94
N TYR A 83 13.21 -0.13 -7.37
CA TYR A 83 14.41 0.67 -7.23
C TYR A 83 14.41 1.37 -5.88
N TYR A 84 13.29 2.01 -5.51
CA TYR A 84 13.20 2.76 -4.25
C TYR A 84 13.39 1.86 -3.02
N ALA A 85 12.82 0.66 -3.06
CA ALA A 85 12.94 -0.36 -2.03
C ALA A 85 14.40 -0.72 -1.67
N ARG A 86 15.34 -0.59 -2.62
CA ARG A 86 16.77 -0.85 -2.38
C ARG A 86 17.39 0.12 -1.39
N LEU A 87 16.78 1.28 -1.14
CA LEU A 87 17.27 2.28 -0.20
C LEU A 87 16.91 1.96 1.26
N PHE A 88 16.24 0.83 1.50
CA PHE A 88 15.72 0.42 2.81
C PHE A 88 16.31 -0.92 3.24
N ASP A 89 16.40 -1.11 4.55
CA ASP A 89 16.92 -2.33 5.16
C ASP A 89 15.84 -3.41 5.29
N LEU A 90 14.56 -3.01 5.35
CA LEU A 90 13.41 -3.92 5.35
C LEU A 90 12.28 -3.32 4.52
N VAL A 91 11.69 -4.13 3.64
CA VAL A 91 10.59 -3.69 2.77
C VAL A 91 9.35 -4.51 3.02
N CYS A 92 8.29 -3.86 3.46
CA CYS A 92 7.02 -4.50 3.73
C CYS A 92 6.09 -4.38 2.51
N SER A 93 5.31 -5.42 2.22
CA SER A 93 4.19 -5.36 1.27
C SER A 93 2.89 -5.87 1.91
N THR A 94 1.76 -5.32 1.48
CA THR A 94 0.43 -5.66 2.02
C THR A 94 -0.05 -7.05 1.57
N GLN A 95 0.47 -7.58 0.46
CA GLN A 95 0.18 -8.94 0.00
C GLN A 95 1.44 -9.82 0.01
N LYS A 96 1.25 -11.09 0.37
CA LYS A 96 2.35 -12.05 0.55
C LYS A 96 3.14 -12.29 -0.73
N HIS A 97 2.45 -12.46 -1.85
CA HIS A 97 3.08 -12.72 -3.13
C HIS A 97 3.95 -11.55 -3.61
N TRP A 98 3.58 -10.30 -3.30
CA TRP A 98 4.39 -9.13 -3.61
C TRP A 98 5.64 -9.02 -2.72
N ALA A 99 5.54 -9.39 -1.44
CA ALA A 99 6.73 -9.51 -0.59
C ALA A 99 7.72 -10.56 -1.12
N ALA A 100 7.21 -11.71 -1.60
CA ALA A 100 8.02 -12.75 -2.23
C ALA A 100 8.60 -12.29 -3.58
N TRP A 101 7.82 -11.60 -4.40
CA TRP A 101 8.27 -11.06 -5.68
C TRP A 101 9.37 -10.02 -5.50
N LEU A 102 9.23 -9.07 -4.56
CA LEU A 102 10.28 -8.09 -4.24
C LEU A 102 11.58 -8.78 -3.83
N HIS A 103 11.50 -9.83 -3.04
CA HIS A 103 12.67 -10.62 -2.67
C HIS A 103 13.34 -11.26 -3.89
N ALA A 104 12.55 -11.85 -4.79
CA ALA A 104 13.04 -12.41 -6.05
C ALA A 104 13.65 -11.35 -6.99
N GLN A 105 13.25 -10.08 -6.88
CA GLN A 105 13.89 -8.95 -7.58
C GLN A 105 15.20 -8.45 -6.92
N GLY A 106 15.66 -9.15 -5.87
CA GLY A 106 16.91 -8.84 -5.18
C GLY A 106 16.77 -7.83 -4.04
N ILE A 107 15.57 -7.63 -3.50
CA ILE A 107 15.40 -6.94 -2.21
C ILE A 107 15.75 -7.91 -1.09
N ALA A 108 16.82 -7.60 -0.36
CA ALA A 108 17.44 -8.54 0.59
C ALA A 108 16.49 -9.01 1.70
N GLN A 109 15.66 -8.10 2.23
CA GLN A 109 14.77 -8.37 3.36
C GLN A 109 13.37 -7.85 3.04
N THR A 110 12.40 -8.76 2.99
CA THR A 110 11.00 -8.42 2.76
C THR A 110 10.10 -8.98 3.85
N LEU A 111 8.99 -8.30 4.11
CA LEU A 111 7.98 -8.72 5.08
C LEU A 111 6.59 -8.63 4.46
N TRP A 112 5.81 -9.69 4.59
CA TRP A 112 4.36 -9.58 4.40
C TRP A 112 3.75 -8.91 5.62
N LEU A 113 3.30 -7.67 5.44
CA LEU A 113 2.66 -6.87 6.49
C LEU A 113 1.30 -6.38 5.97
N PRO A 114 0.23 -7.17 6.17
CA PRO A 114 -1.11 -6.81 5.70
C PRO A 114 -1.61 -5.53 6.36
N TRP A 115 -2.66 -4.96 5.78
CA TRP A 115 -3.47 -3.95 6.46
C TRP A 115 -4.00 -4.44 7.81
N PHE A 116 -4.51 -3.48 8.57
CA PHE A 116 -5.06 -3.70 9.90
C PHE A 116 -6.41 -3.01 10.03
N GLY A 117 -7.23 -3.52 10.95
CA GLY A 117 -8.48 -2.93 11.35
C GLY A 117 -8.33 -2.08 12.61
N SER A 118 -9.43 -1.86 13.32
CA SER A 118 -9.44 -1.12 14.57
C SER A 118 -10.33 -1.80 15.60
N LYS A 119 -9.96 -1.69 16.87
CA LYS A 119 -10.80 -2.15 17.97
C LYS A 119 -11.90 -1.12 18.19
N ARG A 120 -13.15 -1.48 17.86
CA ARG A 120 -14.32 -0.59 17.98
C ARG A 120 -15.49 -1.29 18.65
N SER A 121 -16.33 -0.55 19.35
CA SER A 121 -17.64 -1.02 19.79
C SER A 121 -18.56 -1.13 18.57
N ALA A 122 -19.02 -2.33 18.24
CA ALA A 122 -19.97 -2.51 17.16
C ALA A 122 -21.40 -2.22 17.68
N PRO A 123 -22.21 -1.42 16.97
CA PRO A 123 -23.63 -1.28 17.29
C PRO A 123 -24.34 -2.63 17.25
N ALA A 124 -25.44 -2.74 18.00
CA ALA A 124 -26.32 -3.90 17.93
C ALA A 124 -26.75 -4.14 16.48
N TRP A 125 -26.71 -5.40 16.04
CA TRP A 125 -26.98 -5.74 14.64
C TRP A 125 -28.35 -5.22 14.16
N ASP A 126 -29.36 -5.33 15.03
CA ASP A 126 -30.75 -4.98 14.71
C ASP A 126 -30.99 -3.47 14.63
N THR A 127 -30.03 -2.63 15.04
CA THR A 127 -30.10 -1.17 14.90
C THR A 127 -29.50 -0.67 13.58
N ARG A 128 -28.94 -1.56 12.75
CA ARG A 128 -28.32 -1.19 11.46
C ARG A 128 -29.40 -0.93 10.42
N ALA A 129 -29.45 0.30 9.92
CA ALA A 129 -30.48 0.75 8.98
C ALA A 129 -30.16 0.37 7.51
N GLN A 130 -28.90 0.06 7.19
CA GLN A 130 -28.47 -0.20 5.82
C GLN A 130 -28.23 -1.69 5.61
N ALA A 131 -28.97 -2.28 4.68
CA ALA A 131 -28.76 -3.68 4.34
C ALA A 131 -27.42 -3.86 3.60
N LEU A 132 -27.15 -3.04 2.58
CA LEU A 132 -25.89 -3.03 1.83
C LEU A 132 -25.28 -1.63 1.75
N CYS A 133 -23.96 -1.55 1.89
CA CYS A 133 -23.20 -0.31 1.76
C CYS A 133 -21.89 -0.52 1.00
N PHE A 134 -21.58 0.41 0.09
CA PHE A 134 -20.30 0.52 -0.58
C PHE A 134 -19.71 1.91 -0.36
N VAL A 135 -18.46 1.96 0.09
CA VAL A 135 -17.68 3.20 0.20
C VAL A 135 -16.48 3.07 -0.72
N GLY A 136 -16.33 4.04 -1.64
CA GLY A 136 -15.20 4.07 -2.56
C GLY A 136 -15.42 5.05 -3.71
N ARG A 137 -14.34 5.72 -4.11
CA ARG A 137 -14.35 6.67 -5.23
C ARG A 137 -14.64 5.95 -6.55
N LEU A 138 -15.54 6.53 -7.32
CA LEU A 138 -15.94 6.14 -8.65
C LEU A 138 -15.32 7.12 -9.64
N THR A 139 -14.33 6.67 -10.39
CA THR A 139 -13.56 7.52 -11.30
C THR A 139 -13.43 6.85 -12.67
N ALA A 140 -13.12 7.64 -13.70
CA ALA A 140 -12.95 7.15 -15.06
C ALA A 140 -11.80 6.13 -15.19
N GLU A 141 -10.80 6.22 -14.31
CA GLU A 141 -9.64 5.32 -14.24
C GLU A 141 -9.97 3.97 -13.58
N ARG A 142 -11.15 3.85 -12.95
CA ARG A 142 -11.65 2.60 -12.33
C ARG A 142 -13.02 2.20 -12.86
N PRO A 143 -13.16 1.93 -14.17
CA PRO A 143 -14.46 1.62 -14.78
C PRO A 143 -15.09 0.35 -14.21
N VAL A 144 -14.28 -0.66 -13.86
CA VAL A 144 -14.77 -1.90 -13.24
C VAL A 144 -15.49 -1.65 -11.92
N ARG A 145 -15.03 -0.69 -11.11
CA ARG A 145 -15.69 -0.33 -9.86
C ARG A 145 -17.03 0.35 -10.10
N GLN A 146 -17.12 1.20 -11.12
CA GLN A 146 -18.38 1.81 -11.53
C GLN A 146 -19.37 0.72 -11.95
N TRP A 147 -18.95 -0.20 -12.84
CA TRP A 147 -19.79 -1.33 -13.28
C TRP A 147 -20.24 -2.21 -12.12
N PHE A 148 -19.36 -2.47 -11.16
CA PHE A 148 -19.67 -3.23 -9.95
C PHE A 148 -20.78 -2.57 -9.12
N VAL A 149 -20.68 -1.26 -8.90
CA VAL A 149 -21.67 -0.50 -8.13
C VAL A 149 -23.00 -0.38 -8.88
N ASP A 150 -22.97 -0.09 -10.18
CA ASP A 150 -24.17 0.03 -11.01
C ASP A 150 -24.94 -1.29 -11.04
N TRP A 151 -24.23 -2.38 -11.31
CA TRP A 151 -24.82 -3.72 -11.36
C TRP A 151 -25.42 -4.14 -10.01
N LEU A 152 -24.74 -3.88 -8.89
CA LEU A 152 -25.29 -4.15 -7.55
C LEU A 152 -26.52 -3.29 -7.24
N THR A 153 -26.53 -2.02 -7.68
CA THR A 153 -27.66 -1.10 -7.49
C THR A 153 -28.91 -1.55 -8.26
N HIS A 154 -28.72 -2.17 -9.43
CA HIS A 154 -29.83 -2.82 -10.17
C HIS A 154 -30.34 -4.10 -9.49
N LEU A 155 -29.49 -4.77 -8.71
CA LEU A 155 -29.84 -6.01 -8.04
C LEU A 155 -30.65 -5.78 -6.75
N VAL A 156 -30.21 -4.83 -5.92
CA VAL A 156 -30.77 -4.51 -4.60
C VAL A 156 -30.50 -3.05 -4.21
N PRO A 157 -31.26 -2.45 -3.27
CA PRO A 157 -30.93 -1.14 -2.73
C PRO A 157 -29.52 -1.12 -2.12
N LEU A 158 -28.62 -0.37 -2.75
CA LEU A 158 -27.24 -0.18 -2.31
C LEU A 158 -27.04 1.28 -1.86
N ARG A 159 -26.50 1.49 -0.65
CA ARG A 159 -26.03 2.82 -0.25
C ARG A 159 -24.58 3.00 -0.70
N THR A 160 -24.32 4.08 -1.42
CA THR A 160 -22.99 4.39 -1.97
C THR A 160 -22.47 5.70 -1.41
N TYR A 161 -21.24 5.71 -0.92
CA TYR A 161 -20.58 6.91 -0.40
C TYR A 161 -19.19 7.10 -1.02
N GLN A 162 -18.79 8.37 -1.18
CA GLN A 162 -17.51 8.79 -1.73
C GLN A 162 -16.94 9.92 -0.86
N ASP A 163 -15.63 10.13 -0.92
CA ASP A 163 -14.93 11.28 -0.33
C ASP A 163 -15.25 11.57 1.14
N LEU A 164 -15.48 10.50 1.92
CA LEU A 164 -15.72 10.58 3.35
C LEU A 164 -14.40 10.69 4.13
N SER A 165 -14.45 11.38 5.28
CA SER A 165 -13.42 11.21 6.29
C SER A 165 -13.40 9.77 6.80
N HIS A 166 -12.27 9.33 7.34
CA HIS A 166 -12.14 7.97 7.90
C HIS A 166 -13.21 7.70 8.98
N GLU A 167 -13.51 8.65 9.85
CA GLU A 167 -14.54 8.52 10.89
C GLU A 167 -15.96 8.41 10.31
N ALA A 168 -16.28 9.23 9.31
CA ALA A 168 -17.58 9.18 8.64
C ALA A 168 -17.78 7.85 7.88
N MET A 169 -16.73 7.37 7.21
CA MET A 169 -16.72 6.06 6.56
C MET A 169 -16.99 4.93 7.56
N LEU A 170 -16.30 4.91 8.71
CA LEU A 170 -16.54 3.90 9.75
C LEU A 170 -17.97 3.98 10.30
N SER A 171 -18.52 5.19 10.46
CA SER A 171 -19.90 5.39 10.88
C SER A 171 -20.92 4.82 9.87
N CYS A 172 -20.63 4.91 8.57
CA CYS A 172 -21.43 4.25 7.54
C CYS A 172 -21.40 2.73 7.71
N TYR A 173 -20.23 2.14 7.93
CA TYR A 173 -20.12 0.69 8.17
C TYR A 173 -20.75 0.24 9.48
N ASP A 174 -20.64 1.01 10.56
CA ASP A 174 -21.30 0.75 11.84
C ASP A 174 -22.84 0.64 11.66
N ASN A 175 -23.41 1.33 10.67
CA ASN A 175 -24.83 1.30 10.31
C ASN A 175 -25.20 0.29 9.20
N SER A 176 -24.26 -0.54 8.74
CA SER A 176 -24.42 -1.40 7.56
C SER A 176 -24.30 -2.89 7.88
N GLN A 177 -25.15 -3.73 7.29
CA GLN A 177 -25.13 -5.17 7.50
C GLN A 177 -24.14 -5.89 6.59
N ILE A 178 -24.20 -5.63 5.28
CA ILE A 178 -23.42 -6.32 4.26
C ILE A 178 -22.56 -5.30 3.50
N VAL A 179 -21.30 -5.62 3.30
CA VAL A 179 -20.36 -4.79 2.54
C VAL A 179 -19.76 -5.64 1.41
N PRO A 180 -20.17 -5.42 0.15
CA PRO A 180 -19.53 -6.04 -0.99
C PRO A 180 -18.18 -5.34 -1.26
N ASN A 181 -17.15 -6.11 -1.54
CA ASN A 181 -15.80 -5.65 -1.83
C ASN A 181 -15.49 -5.77 -3.31
N GLU A 182 -14.80 -4.76 -3.83
CA GLU A 182 -14.16 -4.79 -5.14
C GLU A 182 -12.67 -4.50 -4.93
N ALA A 183 -11.84 -5.20 -5.69
CA ALA A 183 -10.38 -5.17 -5.59
C ALA A 183 -9.79 -4.99 -6.99
N ILE A 184 -8.79 -4.11 -7.11
CA ILE A 184 -7.98 -4.00 -8.32
C ILE A 184 -6.80 -4.98 -8.25
N PHE A 185 -6.55 -5.72 -9.33
CA PHE A 185 -5.44 -6.68 -9.47
C PHE A 185 -5.20 -7.59 -8.24
N GLY A 186 -6.26 -8.11 -7.62
CA GLY A 186 -6.10 -9.04 -6.49
C GLY A 186 -5.65 -8.40 -5.18
N GLU A 187 -5.76 -7.07 -5.03
CA GLU A 187 -5.38 -6.43 -3.77
C GLU A 187 -6.18 -6.96 -2.57
N VAL A 188 -5.49 -7.11 -1.44
CA VAL A 188 -6.10 -7.06 -0.12
C VAL A 188 -6.19 -5.60 0.29
N ASN A 189 -7.37 -4.98 0.18
CA ASN A 189 -7.59 -3.56 0.47
C ASN A 189 -8.10 -3.30 1.90
N PHE A 190 -8.14 -2.02 2.27
CA PHE A 190 -8.60 -1.57 3.60
C PHE A 190 -10.03 -1.97 3.92
N ARG A 191 -10.92 -2.04 2.92
CA ARG A 191 -12.36 -2.28 3.13
C ARG A 191 -12.61 -3.56 3.93
N LEU A 192 -11.81 -4.60 3.68
CA LEU A 192 -11.88 -5.85 4.43
C LEU A 192 -11.68 -5.62 5.93
N PHE A 193 -10.73 -4.77 6.29
CA PHE A 193 -10.38 -4.49 7.69
C PHE A 193 -11.30 -3.43 8.30
N GLU A 194 -11.66 -2.38 7.56
CA GLU A 194 -12.52 -1.30 8.04
C GLU A 194 -13.94 -1.81 8.30
N ALA A 195 -14.59 -2.42 7.30
CA ALA A 195 -15.94 -2.96 7.46
C ALA A 195 -15.95 -4.18 8.38
N GLY A 196 -14.90 -5.01 8.33
CA GLY A 196 -14.75 -6.14 9.26
C GLY A 196 -14.62 -5.69 10.73
N SER A 197 -13.93 -4.57 10.99
CA SER A 197 -13.84 -3.99 12.34
C SER A 197 -15.20 -3.51 12.86
N CYS A 198 -16.03 -2.99 11.96
CA CYS A 198 -17.42 -2.63 12.22
C CYS A 198 -18.34 -3.86 12.31
N GLY A 199 -17.84 -5.08 12.08
CA GLY A 199 -18.63 -6.31 12.15
C GLY A 199 -19.64 -6.47 11.02
N CYS A 200 -19.36 -5.94 9.83
CA CYS A 200 -20.16 -6.16 8.64
C CYS A 200 -19.91 -7.56 8.05
N ALA A 201 -20.93 -8.15 7.42
CA ALA A 201 -20.74 -9.34 6.58
C ALA A 201 -20.05 -8.94 5.28
N LEU A 202 -18.87 -9.49 5.01
CA LEU A 202 -18.08 -9.17 3.82
C LEU A 202 -18.25 -10.22 2.72
N ILE A 203 -18.34 -9.73 1.48
CA ILE A 203 -18.29 -10.53 0.27
C ILE A 203 -17.16 -9.98 -0.60
N SER A 204 -16.16 -10.79 -0.97
CA SER A 204 -14.94 -10.35 -1.65
C SER A 204 -14.59 -11.22 -2.86
N PRO A 205 -13.88 -10.70 -3.88
CA PRO A 205 -13.43 -11.53 -4.99
C PRO A 205 -12.52 -12.68 -4.52
N ALA A 206 -12.69 -13.86 -5.10
CA ALA A 206 -11.88 -15.06 -4.87
C ALA A 206 -10.56 -15.00 -5.67
N LEU A 207 -9.58 -14.24 -5.18
CA LEU A 207 -8.32 -13.98 -5.89
C LEU A 207 -7.09 -14.59 -5.20
N GLY A 208 -7.27 -15.46 -4.19
CA GLY A 208 -6.19 -16.23 -3.58
C GLY A 208 -5.36 -15.51 -2.52
N HIS A 209 -5.77 -14.31 -2.09
CA HIS A 209 -5.05 -13.50 -1.11
C HIS A 209 -5.87 -13.19 0.15
N VAL A 210 -7.19 -13.19 0.04
CA VAL A 210 -8.08 -12.97 1.20
C VAL A 210 -8.11 -14.23 2.08
N GLU A 211 -8.01 -15.39 1.44
CA GLU A 211 -7.93 -16.74 2.01
C GLU A 211 -6.71 -16.94 2.90
N GLU A 212 -5.64 -16.16 2.69
CA GLU A 212 -4.44 -16.21 3.54
C GLU A 212 -4.64 -15.47 4.88
N LEU A 213 -5.69 -14.66 5.00
CA LEU A 213 -5.97 -13.80 6.15
C LEU A 213 -7.24 -14.24 6.90
N PHE A 214 -8.25 -14.66 6.14
CA PHE A 214 -9.60 -14.94 6.62
C PHE A 214 -10.09 -16.30 6.13
N THR A 215 -10.92 -16.97 6.94
CA THR A 215 -11.52 -18.26 6.62
C THR A 215 -12.76 -18.10 5.73
N PRO A 216 -12.73 -18.55 4.46
CA PRO A 216 -13.88 -18.45 3.57
C PRO A 216 -15.09 -19.21 4.12
N GLY A 217 -16.29 -18.65 3.93
CA GLY A 217 -17.55 -19.23 4.42
C GLY A 217 -17.83 -18.97 5.90
N THR A 218 -16.82 -18.63 6.70
CA THR A 218 -16.94 -18.39 8.15
C THR A 218 -16.74 -16.92 8.53
N GLU A 219 -15.75 -16.26 7.94
CA GLU A 219 -15.38 -14.87 8.22
C GLU A 219 -15.65 -13.95 7.01
N VAL A 220 -15.49 -14.48 5.80
CA VAL A 220 -15.73 -13.77 4.54
C VAL A 220 -16.37 -14.71 3.53
N LEU A 221 -17.28 -14.19 2.71
CA LEU A 221 -17.78 -14.91 1.54
C LEU A 221 -16.95 -14.52 0.31
N LEU A 222 -16.66 -15.50 -0.54
CA LEU A 222 -15.91 -15.27 -1.76
C LEU A 222 -16.79 -15.45 -3.00
N PHE A 223 -16.52 -14.69 -4.05
CA PHE A 223 -17.18 -14.81 -5.34
C PHE A 223 -16.18 -14.79 -6.49
N HIS A 224 -16.44 -15.58 -7.53
CA HIS A 224 -15.65 -15.62 -8.77
C HIS A 224 -16.27 -14.76 -9.87
N ASP A 225 -17.58 -14.57 -9.83
CA ASP A 225 -18.33 -13.84 -10.85
C ASP A 225 -19.56 -13.11 -10.26
N GLY A 226 -20.26 -12.38 -11.11
CA GLY A 226 -21.47 -11.66 -10.73
C GLY A 226 -22.63 -12.58 -10.30
N ALA A 227 -22.72 -13.81 -10.81
CA ALA A 227 -23.79 -14.73 -10.41
C ALA A 227 -23.61 -15.20 -8.96
N GLU A 228 -22.38 -15.55 -8.56
CA GLU A 228 -22.04 -15.89 -7.19
C GLU A 228 -22.20 -14.69 -6.24
N LEU A 229 -21.78 -13.49 -6.67
CA LEU A 229 -22.00 -12.28 -5.89
C LEU A 229 -23.50 -12.02 -5.67
N ALA A 230 -24.32 -12.14 -6.71
CA ALA A 230 -25.78 -11.99 -6.60
C ALA A 230 -26.39 -13.02 -5.67
N PHE A 231 -25.93 -14.28 -5.77
CA PHE A 231 -26.36 -15.35 -4.89
C PHE A 231 -26.06 -15.04 -3.42
N TRP A 232 -24.83 -14.63 -3.10
CA TRP A 232 -24.45 -14.31 -1.73
C TRP A 232 -25.21 -13.10 -1.17
N VAL A 233 -25.34 -12.03 -1.95
CA VAL A 233 -26.12 -10.85 -1.55
C VAL A 233 -27.56 -11.24 -1.23
N ARG A 234 -28.25 -11.95 -2.12
CA ARG A 234 -29.64 -12.38 -1.91
C ARG A 234 -29.77 -13.32 -0.71
N ARG A 235 -28.81 -14.24 -0.54
CA ARG A 235 -28.80 -15.19 0.57
C ARG A 235 -28.68 -14.47 1.91
N LEU A 236 -27.74 -13.52 2.03
CA LEU A 236 -27.52 -12.79 3.27
C LEU A 236 -28.69 -11.87 3.62
N LEU A 237 -29.32 -11.24 2.63
CA LEU A 237 -30.55 -10.46 2.83
C LEU A 237 -31.71 -11.33 3.34
N ASN A 238 -31.87 -12.54 2.83
CA ASN A 238 -32.91 -13.47 3.26
C ASN A 238 -32.58 -14.21 4.57
N LYS A 239 -31.31 -14.20 4.98
CA LYS A 239 -30.80 -14.88 6.19
C LYS A 239 -29.96 -13.92 7.04
N PRO A 240 -30.58 -12.91 7.68
CA PRO A 240 -29.85 -11.88 8.43
C PRO A 240 -29.00 -12.44 9.58
N GLN A 241 -29.41 -13.57 10.17
CA GLN A 241 -28.61 -14.28 11.18
C GLN A 241 -27.27 -14.78 10.61
N GLN A 242 -27.24 -15.24 9.35
CA GLN A 242 -26.00 -15.67 8.69
C GLN A 242 -25.06 -14.47 8.48
N ALA A 243 -25.60 -13.32 8.04
CA ALA A 243 -24.83 -12.09 7.89
C ALA A 243 -24.26 -11.63 9.24
N ARG A 244 -25.07 -11.65 10.30
CA ARG A 244 -24.63 -11.33 11.67
C ARG A 244 -23.48 -12.21 12.15
N LEU A 245 -23.56 -13.52 11.92
CA LEU A 245 -22.51 -14.46 12.31
C LEU A 245 -21.21 -14.22 11.55
N LEU A 246 -21.27 -14.02 10.22
CA LEU A 246 -20.11 -13.67 9.39
C LEU A 246 -19.40 -12.41 9.93
N GLY A 247 -20.16 -11.33 10.16
CA GLY A 247 -19.61 -10.09 10.67
C GLY A 247 -19.01 -10.21 12.06
N LEU A 248 -19.61 -11.02 12.94
CA LEU A 248 -19.08 -11.30 14.28
C LEU A 248 -17.75 -12.05 14.20
N HIS A 249 -17.66 -13.11 13.38
CA HIS A 249 -16.42 -13.87 13.20
C HIS A 249 -15.33 -13.00 12.57
N MET A 250 -15.65 -12.22 11.52
CA MET A 250 -14.71 -11.30 10.89
C MET A 250 -14.13 -10.30 11.90
N ARG A 251 -14.99 -9.71 12.74
CA ARG A 251 -14.57 -8.77 13.77
C ARG A 251 -13.69 -9.44 14.82
N GLN A 252 -14.03 -10.66 15.23
CA GLN A 252 -13.23 -11.45 16.18
C GLN A 252 -11.85 -11.76 15.60
N ARG A 253 -11.77 -12.17 14.33
CA ARG A 253 -10.52 -12.39 13.60
C ARG A 253 -9.65 -11.14 13.56
N ILE A 254 -10.25 -9.99 13.21
CA ILE A 254 -9.51 -8.73 13.19
C ILE A 254 -8.99 -8.34 14.58
N CYS A 255 -9.84 -8.43 15.61
CA CYS A 255 -9.45 -8.08 16.97
C CYS A 255 -8.34 -8.98 17.54
N SER A 256 -8.28 -10.24 17.10
CA SER A 256 -7.28 -11.20 17.57
C SER A 256 -5.97 -11.16 16.80
N GLU A 257 -5.97 -10.81 15.51
CA GLU A 257 -4.78 -10.98 14.67
C GLU A 257 -4.46 -9.81 13.74
N HIS A 258 -5.34 -8.81 13.60
CA HIS A 258 -5.20 -7.76 12.59
C HIS A 258 -5.42 -6.34 13.12
N LEU A 259 -5.04 -6.09 14.38
CA LEU A 259 -4.95 -4.75 14.93
C LEU A 259 -3.57 -4.11 14.62
N PRO A 260 -3.46 -2.76 14.71
CA PRO A 260 -2.20 -2.06 14.47
C PRO A 260 -1.05 -2.58 15.36
N GLU A 261 -1.34 -3.00 16.58
CA GLU A 261 -0.36 -3.53 17.54
C GLU A 261 0.28 -4.82 17.01
N HIS A 262 -0.51 -5.71 16.40
CA HIS A 262 0.02 -6.94 15.80
C HIS A 262 0.97 -6.62 14.64
N ARG A 263 0.67 -5.59 13.85
CA ARG A 263 1.54 -5.15 12.74
C ARG A 263 2.82 -4.50 13.25
N ALA A 264 2.72 -3.63 14.25
CA ALA A 264 3.88 -3.00 14.87
C ALA A 264 4.81 -4.07 15.49
N GLN A 265 4.26 -5.03 16.23
CA GLN A 265 5.04 -6.14 16.80
C GLN A 265 5.71 -7.01 15.72
N ALA A 266 4.97 -7.39 14.67
CA ALA A 266 5.52 -8.18 13.57
C ALA A 266 6.66 -7.44 12.84
N LEU A 267 6.48 -6.14 12.58
CA LEU A 267 7.49 -5.28 11.96
C LEU A 267 8.75 -5.22 12.82
N LEU A 268 8.61 -4.95 14.13
CA LEU A 268 9.75 -4.86 15.04
C LEU A 268 10.48 -6.20 15.20
N ALA A 269 9.73 -7.32 15.26
CA ALA A 269 10.31 -8.66 15.33
C ALA A 269 11.03 -9.08 14.03
N ALA A 270 10.55 -8.63 12.87
CA ALA A 270 11.25 -8.80 11.60
C ALA A 270 12.52 -7.93 11.55
N LEU A 271 12.43 -6.67 11.96
CA LEU A 271 13.56 -5.74 12.00
C LEU A 271 14.67 -6.24 12.92
N ALA A 272 14.34 -6.77 14.09
CA ALA A 272 15.32 -7.33 15.04
C ALA A 272 16.13 -8.51 14.47
N ARG A 273 15.60 -9.20 13.44
CA ARG A 273 16.27 -10.31 12.74
C ARG A 273 16.90 -9.87 11.40
N SER A 274 16.66 -8.63 10.98
CA SER A 274 17.15 -8.10 9.71
C SER A 274 18.60 -7.63 9.83
N THR A 275 19.32 -7.67 8.71
CA THR A 275 20.66 -7.10 8.57
C THR A 275 20.60 -5.74 7.90
N ARG A 276 21.67 -4.94 8.05
CA ARG A 276 21.82 -3.70 7.29
C ARG A 276 22.10 -4.03 5.83
N SER A 277 21.09 -3.84 4.99
CA SER A 277 21.11 -4.25 3.58
C SER A 277 20.62 -3.16 2.62
N ALA A 278 20.30 -1.96 3.13
CA ALA A 278 20.06 -0.81 2.27
C ALA A 278 21.28 -0.58 1.36
N ALA A 279 21.05 -0.24 0.09
CA ALA A 279 22.09 0.10 -0.84
C ALA A 279 22.88 1.32 -0.33
N HIS A 280 24.18 1.36 -0.66
CA HIS A 280 25.10 2.43 -0.26
C HIS A 280 25.96 2.88 -1.46
N GLY A 281 26.56 4.07 -1.37
CA GLY A 281 27.45 4.59 -2.40
C GLY A 281 26.81 4.65 -3.79
N SER A 282 27.50 4.15 -4.81
CA SER A 282 27.03 4.14 -6.19
C SER A 282 25.75 3.33 -6.40
N GLU A 283 25.55 2.26 -5.63
CA GLU A 283 24.34 1.43 -5.72
C GLU A 283 23.10 2.17 -5.20
N ALA A 284 23.25 2.94 -4.12
CA ALA A 284 22.19 3.82 -3.60
C ALA A 284 21.85 4.91 -4.62
N ALA A 285 22.88 5.56 -5.18
CA ALA A 285 22.69 6.59 -6.19
C ALA A 285 21.99 6.02 -7.44
N ARG A 286 22.38 4.82 -7.89
CA ARG A 286 21.72 4.12 -9.02
C ARG A 286 20.25 3.83 -8.71
N ALA A 287 19.96 3.26 -7.55
CA ALA A 287 18.58 2.97 -7.12
C ALA A 287 17.72 4.24 -7.03
N TRP A 288 18.28 5.33 -6.50
CA TRP A 288 17.61 6.63 -6.43
C TRP A 288 17.28 7.19 -7.81
N TRP A 289 18.25 7.27 -8.72
CA TRP A 289 18.03 7.86 -10.04
C TRP A 289 17.13 6.99 -10.93
N LEU A 290 17.22 5.66 -10.84
CA LEU A 290 16.26 4.77 -11.50
C LEU A 290 14.84 4.95 -10.95
N THR A 291 14.68 5.17 -9.65
CA THR A 291 13.37 5.51 -9.06
C THR A 291 12.78 6.76 -9.72
N LEU A 292 13.58 7.83 -9.81
CA LEU A 292 13.13 9.10 -10.39
C LEU A 292 12.84 8.99 -11.89
N GLU A 293 13.66 8.24 -12.64
CA GLU A 293 13.47 8.04 -14.08
C GLU A 293 12.20 7.23 -14.40
N GLN A 294 11.92 6.18 -13.63
CA GLN A 294 10.68 5.41 -13.79
C GLN A 294 9.45 6.26 -13.48
N LEU A 295 9.50 7.10 -12.46
CA LEU A 295 8.41 8.01 -12.14
C LEU A 295 8.29 9.14 -13.18
N TRP A 296 9.40 9.62 -13.74
CA TRP A 296 9.41 10.63 -14.78
C TRP A 296 8.82 10.10 -16.09
N SER A 297 9.25 8.93 -16.55
CA SER A 297 8.74 8.29 -17.76
C SER A 297 7.25 7.90 -17.68
N ALA A 298 6.72 7.77 -16.45
CA ALA A 298 5.30 7.55 -16.19
C ALA A 298 4.51 8.85 -15.89
N ASP A 299 5.09 10.04 -16.12
CA ASP A 299 4.50 11.36 -15.83
C ASP A 299 4.02 11.50 -14.37
N ARG A 300 4.72 10.87 -13.42
CA ARG A 300 4.40 10.87 -11.99
C ARG A 300 5.28 11.78 -11.15
N ILE A 301 6.28 12.42 -11.74
CA ILE A 301 7.12 13.40 -11.07
C ILE A 301 7.62 14.49 -12.03
N GLN A 302 7.81 15.70 -11.51
CA GLN A 302 8.35 16.83 -12.26
C GLN A 302 9.88 16.84 -12.11
N ILE A 303 10.57 16.36 -13.15
CA ILE A 303 12.02 16.44 -13.31
C ILE A 303 12.33 16.62 -14.80
N THR A 304 13.44 17.29 -15.12
CA THR A 304 13.83 17.50 -16.52
C THR A 304 14.69 16.33 -17.02
N GLY A 305 14.49 15.91 -18.27
CA GLY A 305 15.33 14.90 -18.92
C GLY A 305 16.84 15.19 -18.79
N PRO A 306 17.31 16.44 -19.07
CA PRO A 306 18.72 16.80 -18.89
C PRO A 306 19.24 16.66 -17.45
N ALA A 307 18.39 16.80 -16.43
CA ALA A 307 18.81 16.56 -15.05
C ALA A 307 19.02 15.07 -14.77
N LEU A 308 18.13 14.21 -15.29
CA LEU A 308 18.29 12.75 -15.23
C LEU A 308 19.52 12.29 -16.02
N GLU A 309 19.73 12.79 -17.24
CA GLU A 309 20.90 12.45 -18.06
C GLU A 309 22.20 12.75 -17.33
N ARG A 310 22.37 13.98 -16.82
CA ARG A 310 23.56 14.36 -16.04
C ARG A 310 23.78 13.45 -14.84
N ALA A 311 22.71 13.06 -14.16
CA ALA A 311 22.80 12.14 -13.05
C ALA A 311 23.27 10.75 -13.49
N PHE A 312 22.68 10.17 -14.54
CA PHE A 312 23.06 8.86 -15.04
C PHE A 312 24.48 8.81 -15.61
N PHE A 313 24.96 9.87 -16.27
CA PHE A 313 26.36 9.96 -16.73
C PHE A 313 27.38 9.98 -15.58
N SER A 314 26.96 10.32 -14.36
CA SER A 314 27.82 10.27 -13.17
C SER A 314 27.86 8.89 -12.48
N LEU A 315 27.02 7.95 -12.92
CA LEU A 315 26.94 6.61 -12.34
C LEU A 315 27.82 5.61 -13.09
N PRO A 316 28.29 4.54 -12.41
CA PRO A 316 28.89 3.40 -13.09
C PRO A 316 27.95 2.80 -14.15
N LEU A 317 28.53 2.40 -15.28
CA LEU A 317 27.78 1.81 -16.38
C LEU A 317 27.18 0.47 -15.96
N SER A 318 25.90 0.27 -16.28
CA SER A 318 25.16 -0.98 -16.12
C SER A 318 24.02 -1.02 -17.12
N GLU A 319 23.45 -2.20 -17.35
CA GLU A 319 22.34 -2.38 -18.31
C GLU A 319 21.16 -1.44 -18.00
N ASP A 320 20.76 -1.33 -16.73
CA ASP A 320 19.67 -0.45 -16.32
C ASP A 320 19.99 1.04 -16.50
N VAL A 321 21.23 1.46 -16.24
CA VAL A 321 21.69 2.84 -16.44
C VAL A 321 21.70 3.19 -17.93
N LEU A 322 22.18 2.27 -18.77
CA LEU A 322 22.14 2.43 -20.23
C LEU A 322 20.70 2.53 -20.73
N ALA A 323 19.82 1.64 -20.27
CA ALA A 323 18.42 1.65 -20.64
C ALA A 323 17.73 2.96 -20.21
N ALA A 324 18.04 3.48 -19.02
CA ALA A 324 17.53 4.76 -18.55
C ALA A 324 18.02 5.94 -19.40
N LEU A 325 19.31 5.98 -19.74
CA LEU A 325 19.88 7.03 -20.62
C LEU A 325 19.22 7.02 -22.00
N VAL A 326 18.97 5.85 -22.58
CA VAL A 326 18.25 5.71 -23.85
C VAL A 326 16.83 6.26 -23.74
N ARG A 327 16.10 5.96 -22.65
CA ARG A 327 14.76 6.50 -22.43
C ARG A 327 14.76 8.02 -22.24
N CYS A 328 15.71 8.57 -21.49
CA CYS A 328 15.85 10.01 -21.30
C CYS A 328 16.09 10.76 -22.63
N THR A 329 16.82 10.13 -23.56
CA THR A 329 17.15 10.70 -24.87
C THR A 329 16.19 10.31 -26.00
N ALA A 330 15.15 9.53 -25.72
CA ALA A 330 14.21 9.05 -26.74
C ALA A 330 13.45 10.18 -27.46
N ASN A 331 13.30 11.33 -26.80
CA ASN A 331 12.69 12.54 -27.37
C ASN A 331 13.73 13.58 -27.85
N SER A 332 15.03 13.24 -27.81
CA SER A 332 16.14 14.12 -28.18
C SER A 332 16.48 13.99 -29.67
N SER A 333 17.31 14.90 -30.19
CA SER A 333 17.67 14.87 -31.61
C SER A 333 18.52 13.64 -31.95
N ARG A 334 18.54 13.22 -33.22
CA ARG A 334 19.42 12.12 -33.71
C ARG A 334 20.88 12.31 -33.30
N ASN A 335 21.37 13.55 -33.27
CA ASN A 335 22.75 13.85 -32.87
C ASN A 335 22.99 13.60 -31.38
N ASP A 336 21.99 13.86 -30.53
CA ASP A 336 22.07 13.60 -29.09
C ASP A 336 22.06 12.10 -28.80
N PHE A 337 21.24 11.33 -29.53
CA PHE A 337 21.24 9.87 -29.47
C PHE A 337 22.58 9.28 -29.91
N LEU A 338 23.17 9.77 -31.02
CA LEU A 338 24.47 9.27 -31.51
C LEU A 338 25.62 9.56 -30.55
N ARG A 339 25.60 10.70 -29.83
CA ARG A 339 26.58 11.00 -28.77
C ARG A 339 26.50 10.01 -27.61
N LEU A 340 25.35 9.40 -27.39
CA LEU A 340 25.12 8.43 -26.33
C LEU A 340 25.46 6.99 -26.79
N ALA A 341 25.21 6.65 -28.05
CA ALA A 341 25.51 5.33 -28.60
C ALA A 341 27.02 5.09 -28.84
N VAL A 342 27.79 6.11 -29.22
CA VAL A 342 29.21 5.95 -29.57
C VAL A 342 30.10 5.53 -28.38
N PRO A 343 29.95 6.07 -27.15
CA PRO A 343 30.70 5.62 -25.98
C PRO A 343 30.31 4.25 -25.43
N VAL A 344 29.17 3.68 -25.87
CA VAL A 344 28.65 2.39 -25.39
C VAL A 344 29.10 1.22 -26.27
N VAL A 345 29.56 1.51 -27.50
CA VAL A 345 30.01 0.53 -28.50
C VAL A 345 31.54 0.42 -28.57
N GLN A 346 32.27 1.28 -27.84
CA GLN A 346 33.71 1.19 -27.61
C GLN A 346 33.97 0.57 -26.24
#